data_AF-A0A960SUR7-F1
#
_entry.id   AF-A0A960SUR7-F1
#
_cell.length_a   1.000
_cell.length_b   1.000
_cell.length_c   1.000
_cell.angle_alpha   90.00
_cell.angle_beta   90.00
_cell.angle_gamma   90.00
#
_symmetry.space_group_name_H-M   'P 1'
#
loop_
_entity.id
_entity.type
_entity.pdbx_description
1 polymer ?
#
loop_
_entity_poly.entity_id
_entity_poly.type
_entity_poly.pdbx_seq_one_letter_code
_entity_poly.pdbx_strand_id
1 'polypeptide(L)'
;HFVRSHYRELRRKERAELIGTEEAASRRRLPKEERLEERLEHIRRYEARQRWIESRTPRRAAPAVGRNEPCPCGSGRKFKKCCGP
;
A
#
# COMPACT_ATOMS: atom_id res chain seq x y z
N HIS A 1 4.38 20.21 -61.55
CA HIS A 1 5.37 19.83 -60.53
C HIS A 1 5.03 20.34 -59.12
N PHE A 2 4.59 21.60 -58.96
CA PHE A 2 4.27 22.23 -57.67
C PHE A 2 3.13 21.56 -56.87
N VAL A 3 1.98 21.32 -57.51
CA VAL A 3 0.79 20.70 -56.86
C VAL A 3 1.09 19.32 -56.27
N ARG A 4 1.96 18.54 -56.93
CA ARG A 4 2.35 17.19 -56.51
C ARG A 4 3.30 17.20 -55.30
N SER A 5 4.07 18.29 -55.11
CA SER A 5 4.88 18.51 -53.91
C SER A 5 4.00 18.87 -52.72
N HIS A 6 3.05 19.78 -52.93
CA HIS A 6 2.10 20.20 -51.92
C HIS A 6 1.25 19.01 -51.40
N TYR A 7 0.78 18.14 -52.30
CA TYR A 7 0.03 16.94 -51.91
C TYR A 7 0.86 15.93 -51.10
N ARG A 8 2.18 15.84 -51.37
CA ARG A 8 3.11 15.01 -50.59
C ARG A 8 3.36 15.58 -49.20
N GLU A 9 3.43 16.90 -49.07
CA GLU A 9 3.60 17.58 -47.78
C GLU A 9 2.34 17.48 -46.92
N LEU A 10 1.16 17.66 -47.50
CA LEU A 10 -0.12 17.44 -46.81
C LEU A 10 -0.22 16.00 -46.29
N ARG A 11 0.10 15.00 -47.12
CA ARG A 11 0.13 13.59 -46.72
C ARG A 11 1.17 13.29 -45.64
N ARG A 12 2.31 14.01 -45.62
CA ARG A 12 3.31 13.89 -44.55
C ARG A 12 2.81 14.47 -43.24
N LYS A 13 2.11 15.61 -43.28
CA LYS A 13 1.50 16.25 -42.11
C LYS A 13 0.38 15.39 -41.53
N GLU A 14 -0.54 14.91 -42.37
CA GLU A 14 -1.60 13.96 -41.97
C GLU A 14 -1.02 12.67 -41.37
N ARG A 15 0.06 12.14 -41.94
CA ARG A 15 0.74 10.95 -41.40
C ARG A 15 1.43 11.21 -40.06
N ALA A 16 2.02 12.39 -39.88
CA ALA A 16 2.62 12.79 -38.61
C ALA A 16 1.56 13.00 -37.52
N GLU A 17 0.38 13.52 -37.87
CA GLU A 17 -0.77 13.63 -36.98
C GLU A 17 -1.33 12.24 -36.60
N LEU A 18 -1.40 11.30 -37.55
CA LEU A 18 -1.78 9.91 -37.29
C LEU A 18 -0.78 9.20 -36.35
N ILE A 19 0.53 9.36 -36.57
CA ILE A 19 1.59 8.80 -35.71
C ILE A 19 1.55 9.42 -34.30
N GLY A 20 1.25 10.72 -34.19
CA GLY A 20 1.10 11.41 -32.91
C GLY A 20 -0.06 10.91 -32.04
N THR A 21 -0.98 10.10 -32.58
CA THR A 21 -2.05 9.47 -31.81
C THR A 21 -1.69 8.12 -31.20
N GLU A 22 -0.65 7.44 -31.68
CA GLU A 22 -0.12 6.23 -31.02
C GLU A 22 0.61 6.61 -29.71
N GLU A 23 1.31 7.75 -29.71
CA GLU A 23 1.89 8.33 -28.50
C GLU A 23 0.82 8.85 -27.53
N ALA A 24 -0.33 9.34 -28.03
CA ALA A 24 -1.48 9.69 -27.19
C ALA A 24 -2.30 8.46 -26.72
N ALA A 25 -2.20 7.32 -27.41
CA ALA A 25 -2.72 6.02 -26.98
C ALA A 25 -1.89 5.41 -25.85
N SER A 26 -0.71 5.98 -25.56
CA SER A 26 -0.06 5.94 -24.24
C SER A 26 -0.81 6.81 -23.22
N ARG A 27 -2.15 6.70 -23.18
CA ARG A 27 -2.88 6.90 -21.92
C ARG A 27 -2.43 5.79 -20.99
N ARG A 28 -1.30 6.05 -20.32
CA ARG A 28 -0.56 5.21 -19.37
C ARG A 28 -1.41 4.06 -18.81
N ARG A 29 -1.44 2.91 -19.49
CA ARG A 29 -1.58 1.65 -18.77
C ARG A 29 -0.20 1.40 -18.19
N LEU A 30 0.04 1.94 -16.99
CA LEU A 30 1.24 1.60 -16.24
C LEU A 30 1.34 0.07 -16.23
N PRO A 31 2.53 -0.51 -16.52
CA PRO A 31 2.74 -1.95 -16.46
C PRO A 31 2.16 -2.51 -15.16
N LYS A 32 1.67 -3.76 -15.17
CA LYS A 32 1.13 -4.40 -13.95
C LYS A 32 2.11 -4.31 -12.76
N GLU A 33 3.40 -4.29 -13.06
CA GLU A 33 4.52 -4.11 -12.13
C GLU A 33 4.49 -2.74 -11.44
N GLU A 34 4.33 -1.64 -12.18
CA GLU A 34 4.26 -0.30 -11.60
C GLU A 34 3.01 -0.11 -10.71
N ARG A 35 1.87 -0.71 -11.10
CA ARG A 35 0.68 -0.79 -10.23
C ARG A 35 0.90 -1.63 -8.97
N LEU A 36 1.78 -2.64 -9.04
CA LEU A 36 2.15 -3.45 -7.87
C LEU A 36 3.08 -2.65 -6.95
N GLU A 37 4.06 -1.93 -7.49
CA GLU A 37 4.94 -1.06 -6.73
C GLU A 37 4.18 0.04 -5.99
N GLU A 38 3.25 0.73 -6.66
CA GLU A 38 2.37 1.72 -6.02
C GLU A 38 1.54 1.11 -4.89
N ARG A 39 0.99 -0.10 -5.10
CA ARG A 39 0.21 -0.81 -4.08
C ARG A 39 1.07 -1.26 -2.90
N LEU A 40 2.28 -1.74 -3.15
CA LEU A 40 3.24 -2.11 -2.12
C LEU A 40 3.68 -0.87 -1.33
N GLU A 41 3.91 0.25 -2.00
CA GLU A 41 4.27 1.51 -1.37
C GLU A 41 3.15 2.05 -0.48
N HIS A 42 1.88 1.94 -0.92
CA HIS A 42 0.73 2.23 -0.07
C HIS A 42 0.74 1.37 1.21
N ILE A 43 0.96 0.06 1.08
CA ILE A 43 1.03 -0.86 2.23
C ILE A 43 2.17 -0.46 3.17
N ARG A 44 3.37 -0.17 2.64
CA ARG A 44 4.53 0.28 3.43
C ARG A 44 4.21 1.54 4.25
N ARG A 45 3.58 2.54 3.63
CA ARG A 45 3.18 3.78 4.31
C ARG A 45 2.14 3.51 5.41
N TYR A 46 1.16 2.64 5.13
CA TYR A 46 0.16 2.25 6.10
C TYR A 46 0.81 1.56 7.31
N GLU A 47 1.69 0.59 7.09
CA GLU A 47 2.40 -0.11 8.17
C GLU A 47 3.30 0.82 8.99
N ALA A 48 4.03 1.72 8.33
CA ALA A 48 4.85 2.71 9.02
C ALA A 48 4.01 3.61 9.94
N ARG A 49 2.83 4.02 9.47
CA ARG A 49 1.86 4.76 10.28
C ARG A 49 1.34 3.93 11.45
N GLN A 50 1.01 2.66 11.24
CA GLN A 50 0.56 1.77 12.32
C GLN A 50 1.63 1.60 13.39
N ARG A 51 2.90 1.37 13.00
CA ARG A 51 4.03 1.29 13.94
C ARG A 51 4.23 2.60 14.72
N TRP A 52 4.08 3.75 14.06
CA TRP A 52 4.15 5.04 14.73
C TRP A 52 3.03 5.21 15.77
N ILE A 53 1.81 4.80 15.44
CA ILE A 53 0.69 4.80 16.39
C ILE A 53 1.01 3.87 17.55
N GLU A 54 1.39 2.63 17.29
CA GLU A 54 1.64 1.62 18.32
C GLU A 54 2.77 2.00 19.29
N SER A 55 3.84 2.62 18.77
CA SER A 55 4.93 3.12 19.61
C SER A 55 4.53 4.27 20.55
N ARG A 56 3.41 4.96 20.25
CA ARG A 56 2.91 6.10 21.03
C ARG A 56 1.64 5.75 21.82
N THR A 57 1.00 4.63 21.54
CA THR A 57 -0.13 4.16 22.35
C THR A 57 0.40 3.57 23.65
N PRO A 58 0.06 4.14 24.83
CA PRO A 58 0.40 3.54 26.09
C PRO A 58 -0.30 2.19 26.21
N ARG A 59 0.48 1.10 26.34
CA ARG A 59 -0.08 -0.22 26.64
C ARG A 59 -0.68 -0.16 28.03
N ARG A 60 -2.01 -0.30 28.12
CA ARG A 60 -2.67 -0.50 29.40
C ARG A 60 -2.18 -1.84 29.94
N ALA A 61 -1.62 -1.82 31.15
CA ALA A 61 -1.34 -3.07 31.85
C ALA A 61 -2.65 -3.84 31.97
N ALA A 62 -2.62 -5.13 31.63
CA ALA A 62 -3.73 -6.01 32.00
C ALA A 62 -3.92 -5.90 33.52
N PRO A 63 -5.16 -5.92 34.04
CA PRO A 63 -5.39 -5.89 35.47
C PRO A 63 -4.57 -7.00 36.13
N ALA A 64 -3.73 -6.62 37.09
CA ALA A 64 -2.94 -7.59 37.83
C ALA A 64 -3.90 -8.56 38.53
N VAL A 65 -3.73 -9.86 38.28
CA VAL A 65 -4.49 -10.88 39.01
C VAL A 65 -4.13 -10.76 40.49
N GLY A 66 -5.14 -10.54 41.33
CA GLY A 66 -4.94 -10.42 42.77
C GLY A 66 -4.36 -11.71 43.35
N ARG A 67 -3.46 -11.63 44.34
CA ARG A 67 -2.84 -12.82 44.99
C ARG A 67 -3.87 -13.84 45.49
N ASN A 68 -5.08 -13.42 45.85
CA ASN A 68 -6.14 -14.31 46.35
C ASN A 68 -7.15 -14.77 45.29
N GLU A 69 -7.10 -14.21 44.07
CA GLU A 69 -8.00 -14.55 42.97
C GLU A 69 -7.70 -15.95 42.42
N PRO A 70 -8.67 -16.61 41.74
CA PRO A 70 -8.42 -17.86 41.03
C PRO A 70 -7.26 -17.74 40.04
N CYS A 71 -6.37 -18.74 40.03
CA CYS A 71 -5.21 -18.73 39.17
C CYS A 71 -5.61 -18.95 37.70
N PRO A 72 -5.19 -18.08 36.75
CA PRO A 72 -5.59 -18.16 35.36
C PRO A 72 -5.06 -19.39 34.61
N CYS A 73 -4.18 -20.20 35.22
CA CYS A 73 -3.72 -21.47 34.66
C CYS A 73 -4.76 -22.62 34.78
N GLY A 74 -5.93 -22.36 35.38
CA GLY A 74 -7.01 -23.34 35.48
C GLY A 74 -6.87 -24.35 36.62
N SER A 75 -5.92 -24.16 37.54
CA SER A 75 -5.69 -25.08 38.67
C SER A 75 -6.78 -25.03 39.75
N GLY A 76 -7.68 -24.05 39.72
CA GLY A 76 -8.66 -23.78 40.77
C GLY A 76 -8.07 -23.23 42.08
N ARG A 77 -6.74 -23.06 42.17
CA ARG A 77 -6.06 -22.53 43.35
C ARG A 77 -5.97 -21.00 43.31
N LYS A 78 -5.82 -20.35 44.47
CA LYS A 78 -5.52 -18.91 44.55
C LYS A 78 -4.18 -18.61 43.86
N PHE A 79 -4.06 -17.48 43.16
CA PHE A 79 -2.87 -17.10 42.40
C PHE A 79 -1.58 -17.20 43.22
N LYS A 80 -1.58 -16.73 44.48
CA LYS A 80 -0.43 -16.80 45.42
C LYS A 80 0.02 -18.21 45.82
N LYS A 81 -0.83 -19.22 45.59
CA LYS A 81 -0.55 -20.62 45.91
C LYS A 81 -0.32 -21.45 44.64
N CYS A 82 -0.10 -20.79 43.50
CA CYS A 82 0.02 -21.44 42.20
C CYS A 82 1.10 -20.75 41.35
N CYS A 83 0.72 -19.86 40.42
CA CYS A 83 1.66 -19.22 39.49
C CYS A 83 2.19 -17.87 39.97
N GLY A 84 1.61 -17.30 41.04
CA GLY A 84 2.10 -16.07 41.62
C GLY A 84 3.35 -16.28 42.48
N PRO A 85 4.13 -15.22 42.73
CA PRO A 85 5.20 -15.24 43.72
C PRO A 85 4.66 -15.43 45.15
#